data_AF-A0A956R018-F1
#
_entry.id   AF-A0A956R018-F1
#
_cell.length_a   1.000
_cell.length_b   1.000
_cell.length_c   1.000
_cell.angle_alpha   90.00
_cell.angle_beta   90.00
_cell.angle_gamma   90.00
#
_symmetry.space_group_name_H-M   'P 1'
#
loop_
_entity.id
_entity.type
_entity.pdbx_description
1 polymer ?
#
loop_
_entity_poly.entity_id
_entity_poly.type
_entity_poly.pdbx_seq_one_letter_code
_entity_poly.pdbx_strand_id
1 'polypeptide(L)'
;MADQLEELVTLTCEPERSIFAESLAHALEAGVLYLVSTIRSDFVPAFQRLAPALAGLLNEGAERYALPPISRVGLREAITEPAARVGVHIEPALVERIIVDADYRSESVDGEEGVRTGQGTLPLVANILRVLWEAGGAEDRVLTLEQYVRAGGVSGALSRTADAALAGLAPHQLAAAKSLFLGLVRIEGGGETRCSLELHEALTLAGGGPEAEDLLAHLSGQTSNVRLLTVRQEGELTFVDLVHEALLQGWAQLRGWIDHHRRQLLLENALDLSAQRWDEDGRKNASLPSGDALVELLHARPHGPRRRLHQTFQQTLERQQRVGERQATRRRMAWFAGLSLFSLVSIATALGFRAQLDELGRVNAELVTKYSELETKDSELETKDKQLDTTSSELVQTSEKLRIVNQLLST
;
A
#
# COMPACT_ATOMS: atom_id res chain seq x y z
N MET A 1 -3.40 44.85 14.77
CA MET A 1 -3.74 44.09 13.56
C MET A 1 -3.42 42.63 13.86
N ALA A 2 -4.37 41.72 13.67
CA ALA A 2 -4.17 40.29 13.85
C ALA A 2 -4.32 39.60 12.50
N ASP A 3 -3.19 39.26 11.87
CA ASP A 3 -3.21 38.47 10.63
C ASP A 3 -3.35 36.98 10.98
N GLN A 4 -3.99 36.20 10.11
CA GLN A 4 -4.20 34.76 10.28
C GLN A 4 -4.85 34.40 11.63
N LEU A 5 -5.97 35.03 11.95
CA LEU A 5 -6.68 34.80 13.22
C LEU A 5 -7.10 33.34 13.42
N GLU A 6 -7.19 32.55 12.35
CA GLU A 6 -7.35 31.10 12.42
C GLU A 6 -6.28 30.36 13.22
N GLU A 7 -5.05 30.90 13.36
CA GLU A 7 -3.99 30.26 14.14
C GLU A 7 -4.38 30.04 15.60
N LEU A 8 -5.25 30.92 16.14
CA LEU A 8 -5.79 30.80 17.48
C LEU A 8 -6.56 29.47 17.68
N VAL A 9 -7.18 28.95 16.63
CA VAL A 9 -7.95 27.70 16.69
C VAL A 9 -7.21 26.49 16.13
N THR A 10 -6.18 26.70 15.30
CA THR A 10 -5.41 25.60 14.71
C THR A 10 -4.16 25.22 15.48
N LEU A 11 -3.45 26.19 16.07
CA LEU A 11 -2.13 25.97 16.68
C LEU A 11 -2.14 26.15 18.20
N THR A 12 -3.00 27.02 18.72
CA THR A 12 -3.04 27.28 20.17
C THR A 12 -3.86 26.23 20.89
N CYS A 13 -3.38 25.69 22.02
CA CYS A 13 -4.13 24.78 22.86
C CYS A 13 -4.80 25.49 24.04
N GLU A 14 -5.68 24.78 24.77
CA GLU A 14 -6.17 25.28 26.06
C GLU A 14 -5.09 25.14 27.14
N PRO A 15 -5.01 26.06 28.11
CA PRO A 15 -5.92 27.19 28.35
C PRO A 15 -5.53 28.49 27.62
N GLU A 16 -4.39 28.50 26.92
CA GLU A 16 -3.79 29.70 26.32
C GLU A 16 -4.74 30.38 25.33
N ARG A 17 -5.44 29.58 24.52
CA ARG A 17 -6.46 30.04 23.57
C ARG A 17 -7.54 30.86 24.26
N SER A 18 -8.18 30.30 25.29
CA SER A 18 -9.26 30.97 26.01
C SER A 18 -8.77 32.26 26.68
N ILE A 19 -7.60 32.21 27.34
CA ILE A 19 -7.00 33.38 28.01
C ILE A 19 -6.76 34.52 26.99
N PHE A 20 -6.19 34.21 25.83
CA PHE A 20 -5.94 35.21 24.79
C PHE A 20 -7.25 35.78 24.22
N ALA A 21 -8.21 34.92 23.87
CA ALA A 21 -9.49 35.33 23.30
C ALA A 21 -10.28 36.23 24.27
N GLU A 22 -10.33 35.87 25.55
CA GLU A 22 -10.99 36.64 26.60
C GLU A 22 -10.29 37.98 26.86
N SER A 23 -8.95 37.98 26.95
CA SER A 23 -8.19 39.20 27.16
C SER A 23 -8.37 40.20 26.01
N LEU A 24 -8.37 39.70 24.77
CA LEU A 24 -8.58 40.52 23.57
C LEU A 24 -10.02 41.05 23.50
N ALA A 25 -11.02 40.20 23.80
CA ALA A 25 -12.41 40.63 23.89
C ALA A 25 -12.59 41.75 24.92
N HIS A 26 -12.03 41.59 26.13
CA HIS A 26 -12.12 42.59 27.19
C HIS A 26 -11.47 43.93 26.80
N ALA A 27 -10.31 43.89 26.12
CA ALA A 27 -9.66 45.09 25.61
C ALA A 27 -10.48 45.81 24.52
N LEU A 28 -11.21 45.06 23.68
CA LEU A 28 -12.09 45.62 22.67
C LEU A 28 -13.34 46.25 23.29
N GLU A 29 -13.97 45.59 24.26
CA GLU A 29 -15.13 46.14 24.99
C GLU A 29 -14.78 47.41 25.77
N ALA A 30 -13.60 47.45 26.39
CA ALA A 30 -13.11 48.62 27.11
C ALA A 30 -12.78 49.81 26.18
N GLY A 31 -12.80 49.63 24.85
CA GLY A 31 -12.50 50.67 23.88
C GLY A 31 -11.03 51.10 23.87
N VAL A 32 -10.13 50.29 24.45
CA VAL A 32 -8.69 50.59 24.51
C VAL A 32 -7.94 50.13 23.25
N LEU A 33 -8.60 49.36 22.39
CA LEU A 33 -8.03 48.78 21.17
C LEU A 33 -9.02 48.82 20.00
N TYR A 34 -8.50 48.99 18.79
CA TYR A 34 -9.20 48.67 17.54
C TYR A 34 -8.57 47.43 16.90
N LEU A 35 -9.38 46.44 16.55
CA LEU A 35 -8.92 45.22 15.90
C LEU A 35 -9.25 45.25 14.41
N VAL A 36 -8.19 45.22 13.60
CA VAL A 36 -8.27 44.77 12.21
C VAL A 36 -7.72 43.36 12.19
N SER A 37 -8.53 42.39 11.75
CA SER A 37 -8.12 41.00 11.64
C SER A 37 -8.41 40.42 10.28
N THR A 38 -7.63 39.40 9.90
CA THR A 38 -7.89 38.56 8.75
C THR A 38 -8.20 37.16 9.27
N ILE A 39 -9.15 36.49 8.61
CA ILE A 39 -9.44 35.09 8.86
C ILE A 39 -9.85 34.45 7.54
N ARG A 40 -9.34 33.26 7.25
CA ARG A 40 -9.86 32.51 6.10
C ARG A 40 -11.28 32.02 6.37
N SER A 41 -12.13 32.06 5.34
CA SER A 41 -13.56 31.76 5.46
C SER A 41 -13.86 30.33 5.96
N ASP A 42 -12.98 29.38 5.64
CA ASP A 42 -13.10 27.98 6.06
C ASP A 42 -12.88 27.78 7.58
N PHE A 43 -12.21 28.72 8.25
CA PHE A 43 -11.94 28.67 9.69
C PHE A 43 -12.95 29.43 10.55
N VAL A 44 -13.84 30.21 9.93
CA VAL A 44 -14.87 30.98 10.66
C VAL A 44 -15.75 30.09 11.56
N PRO A 45 -16.23 28.90 11.12
CA PRO A 45 -17.03 28.03 11.99
C PRO A 45 -16.27 27.53 13.23
N ALA A 46 -15.01 27.13 13.08
CA ALA A 46 -14.18 26.71 14.21
C ALA A 46 -13.88 27.85 15.17
N PHE A 47 -13.58 29.03 14.62
CA PHE A 47 -13.37 30.24 15.42
C PHE A 47 -14.60 30.57 16.28
N GLN A 48 -15.80 30.49 15.72
CA GLN A 48 -17.05 30.72 16.46
C GLN A 48 -17.25 29.73 17.61
N ARG A 49 -16.85 28.46 17.44
CA ARG A 49 -16.98 27.44 18.49
C ARG A 49 -15.91 27.52 19.57
N LEU A 50 -14.66 27.76 19.15
CA LEU A 50 -13.48 27.60 20.00
C LEU A 50 -13.00 28.91 20.63
N ALA A 51 -13.46 30.07 20.14
CA ALA A 51 -13.19 31.38 20.71
C ALA A 51 -14.48 32.22 20.85
N PRO A 52 -15.51 31.72 21.57
CA PRO A 52 -16.86 32.29 21.54
C PRO A 52 -16.95 33.72 22.07
N ALA A 53 -16.15 34.09 23.08
CA ALA A 53 -16.14 35.44 23.64
C ALA A 53 -15.74 36.50 22.59
N LEU A 54 -14.63 36.26 21.89
CA LEU A 54 -14.15 37.14 20.83
C LEU A 54 -15.05 37.07 19.59
N ALA A 55 -15.54 35.88 19.23
CA ALA A 55 -16.44 35.72 18.10
C ALA A 55 -17.78 36.44 18.28
N GLY A 56 -18.34 36.44 19.49
CA GLY A 56 -19.56 37.18 19.84
C GLY A 56 -19.39 38.68 19.60
N LEU A 57 -18.31 39.26 20.14
CA LEU A 57 -18.01 40.68 19.96
C LEU A 57 -17.81 41.06 18.49
N LEU A 58 -17.08 40.25 17.74
CA LEU A 58 -16.89 40.47 16.30
C LEU A 58 -18.19 40.31 15.49
N ASN A 59 -19.12 39.46 15.93
CA ASN A 59 -20.44 39.35 15.29
C ASN A 59 -21.30 40.59 15.48
N GLU A 60 -21.20 41.25 16.63
CA GLU A 60 -22.04 42.40 16.98
C GLU A 60 -21.48 43.73 16.47
N GLY A 61 -20.15 43.90 16.51
CA GLY A 61 -19.52 45.21 16.29
C GLY A 61 -18.56 45.32 15.12
N ALA A 62 -18.15 44.22 14.46
CA ALA A 62 -17.15 44.29 13.39
C ALA A 62 -17.77 44.39 12.00
N GLU A 63 -17.23 45.31 11.18
CA GLU A 63 -17.49 45.32 9.74
C GLU A 63 -16.72 44.19 9.06
N ARG A 64 -17.42 43.39 8.26
CA ARG A 64 -16.83 42.27 7.52
C ARG A 64 -16.65 42.61 6.06
N TYR A 65 -15.43 42.44 5.57
CA TYR A 65 -15.12 42.58 4.16
C TYR A 65 -14.67 41.23 3.60
N ALA A 66 -15.51 40.63 2.74
CA ALA A 66 -15.16 39.40 2.04
C ALA A 66 -14.24 39.74 0.87
N LEU A 67 -12.98 39.30 0.92
CA LEU A 67 -12.03 39.47 -0.16
C LEU A 67 -12.32 38.47 -1.28
N PRO A 68 -12.65 38.92 -2.50
CA PRO A 68 -12.83 38.01 -3.62
C PRO A 68 -11.47 37.42 -4.06
N PRO A 69 -11.48 36.27 -4.76
CA PRO A 69 -10.29 35.77 -5.44
C PRO A 69 -9.72 36.83 -6.38
N ILE A 70 -8.39 36.84 -6.53
CA ILE A 70 -7.74 37.81 -7.41
C ILE A 70 -8.15 37.56 -8.87
N SER A 71 -8.55 38.62 -9.58
CA SER A 71 -8.88 38.50 -10.99
C SER A 71 -7.61 38.40 -11.85
N ARG A 72 -7.73 37.93 -13.09
CA ARG A 72 -6.60 37.94 -14.05
C ARG A 72 -6.01 39.35 -14.25
N VAL A 73 -6.86 40.38 -14.20
CA VAL A 73 -6.43 41.78 -14.28
C VAL A 73 -5.67 42.17 -13.02
N GLY A 74 -6.23 41.86 -11.84
CA GLY A 74 -5.56 42.11 -10.57
C GLY A 74 -4.24 41.36 -10.43
N LEU A 75 -4.13 40.14 -10.98
CA LEU A 75 -2.88 39.38 -10.99
C LEU A 75 -1.83 40.04 -11.88
N ARG A 76 -2.23 40.57 -13.04
CA ARG A 76 -1.35 41.37 -13.89
C ARG A 76 -0.85 42.60 -13.15
N GLU A 77 -1.75 43.36 -12.52
CA GLU A 77 -1.41 44.54 -11.72
C GLU A 77 -0.47 44.18 -10.55
N ALA A 78 -0.73 43.09 -9.85
CA ALA A 78 0.11 42.58 -8.77
C ALA A 78 1.52 42.21 -9.23
N ILE A 79 1.71 41.86 -10.51
CA ILE A 79 3.02 41.60 -11.11
C ILE A 79 3.68 42.92 -11.55
N THR A 80 2.96 43.77 -12.29
CA THR A 80 3.54 44.92 -12.99
C THR A 80 3.68 46.16 -12.12
N GLU A 81 2.71 46.46 -11.25
CA GLU A 81 2.72 47.68 -10.46
C GLU A 81 3.86 47.74 -9.44
N PRO A 82 4.14 46.68 -8.64
CA PRO A 82 5.24 46.72 -7.69
C PRO A 82 6.58 46.93 -8.38
N ALA A 83 6.78 46.27 -9.54
CA ALA A 83 7.98 46.42 -10.35
C ALA A 83 8.14 47.85 -10.90
N ALA A 84 7.06 48.43 -11.42
CA ALA A 84 7.06 49.81 -11.93
C ALA A 84 7.42 50.82 -10.84
N ARG A 85 6.93 50.65 -9.60
CA ARG A 85 7.23 51.53 -8.46
C ARG A 85 8.72 51.56 -8.08
N VAL A 86 9.46 50.47 -8.35
CA VAL A 86 10.89 50.37 -8.08
C VAL A 86 11.76 50.53 -9.35
N GLY A 87 11.13 50.86 -10.48
CA GLY A 87 11.82 51.06 -11.76
C GLY A 87 12.35 49.78 -12.40
N VAL A 88 11.67 48.65 -12.17
CA VAL A 88 11.95 47.36 -12.80
C VAL A 88 10.98 47.16 -13.96
N HIS A 89 11.50 46.85 -15.13
CA HIS A 89 10.69 46.51 -16.30
C HIS A 89 10.48 44.99 -16.38
N ILE A 90 9.25 44.58 -16.63
CA ILE A 90 8.90 43.17 -16.87
C ILE A 90 8.36 43.09 -18.29
N GLU A 91 8.93 42.21 -19.11
CA GLU A 91 8.45 42.01 -20.47
C GLU A 91 6.97 41.60 -20.49
N PRO A 92 6.11 42.20 -21.33
CA PRO A 92 4.70 41.83 -21.40
C PRO A 92 4.47 40.33 -21.68
N ALA A 93 5.32 39.74 -22.52
CA ALA A 93 5.26 38.31 -22.83
C ALA A 93 5.57 37.42 -21.61
N LEU A 94 6.46 37.87 -20.71
CA LEU A 94 6.73 37.19 -19.45
C LEU A 94 5.51 37.25 -18.52
N VAL A 95 4.87 38.41 -18.41
CA VAL A 95 3.67 38.57 -17.56
C VAL A 95 2.56 37.62 -18.01
N GLU A 96 2.25 37.59 -19.30
CA GLU A 96 1.25 36.66 -19.84
C GLU A 96 1.63 35.20 -19.60
N ARG A 97 2.91 34.86 -19.75
CA ARG A 97 3.40 33.50 -19.50
C ARG A 97 3.23 33.08 -18.05
N ILE A 98 3.59 33.95 -17.09
CA ILE A 98 3.43 33.68 -15.66
C ILE A 98 1.96 33.46 -15.30
N ILE A 99 1.07 34.31 -15.82
CA ILE A 99 -0.38 34.19 -15.58
C ILE A 99 -0.89 32.84 -16.14
N VAL A 100 -0.54 32.49 -17.37
CA VAL A 100 -0.96 31.22 -17.98
C VAL A 100 -0.44 30.01 -17.19
N ASP A 101 0.84 30.01 -16.82
CA ASP A 101 1.41 28.87 -16.11
C ASP A 101 0.87 28.75 -14.66
N ALA A 102 0.41 29.85 -14.06
CA ALA A 102 -0.25 29.85 -12.75
C ALA A 102 -1.73 29.43 -12.83
N ASP A 103 -2.45 29.79 -13.90
CA ASP A 103 -3.86 29.42 -14.11
C ASP A 103 -4.02 27.95 -14.58
N TYR A 104 -3.11 27.45 -15.43
CA TYR A 104 -3.25 26.14 -16.10
C TYR A 104 -3.12 24.92 -15.17
N ARG A 105 -2.56 25.08 -13.96
CA ARG A 105 -2.28 23.96 -13.04
C ARG A 105 -3.12 23.97 -11.76
N SER A 106 -4.19 24.76 -11.74
CA SER A 106 -5.26 24.68 -10.73
C SER A 106 -6.45 23.93 -11.33
N GLU A 107 -6.52 22.60 -11.17
CA GLU A 107 -7.76 21.85 -11.43
C GLU A 107 -8.91 22.49 -10.62
N SER A 108 -10.00 22.97 -11.24
CA SER A 108 -11.21 22.22 -11.62
C SER A 108 -11.55 21.07 -10.68
N VAL A 109 -11.99 21.44 -9.50
CA VAL A 109 -13.09 20.71 -8.87
C VAL A 109 -14.36 21.49 -9.23
N ASP A 110 -15.27 20.81 -9.91
CA ASP A 110 -16.60 21.23 -10.36
C ASP A 110 -16.68 22.18 -11.57
N GLY A 111 -17.42 21.74 -12.59
CA GLY A 111 -17.51 22.31 -13.94
C GLY A 111 -18.28 23.63 -14.05
N GLU A 112 -17.97 24.62 -13.23
CA GLU A 112 -18.42 26.00 -13.43
C GLU A 112 -17.31 26.84 -14.09
N GLU A 113 -17.52 27.18 -15.35
CA GLU A 113 -16.77 28.21 -16.08
C GLU A 113 -17.01 29.58 -15.42
N GLY A 114 -16.27 29.90 -14.35
CA GLY A 114 -16.53 31.18 -13.67
C GLY A 114 -15.45 31.73 -12.75
N VAL A 115 -14.76 30.90 -11.96
CA VAL A 115 -13.78 31.42 -10.98
C VAL A 115 -12.61 30.46 -10.86
N ARG A 116 -11.51 30.75 -11.57
CA ARG A 116 -10.31 29.91 -11.55
C ARG A 116 -9.06 30.74 -11.29
N THR A 117 -8.85 31.07 -10.03
CA THR A 117 -7.52 31.24 -9.46
C THR A 117 -7.42 30.28 -8.29
N GLY A 118 -6.59 29.24 -8.44
CA GLY A 118 -6.39 28.23 -7.41
C GLY A 118 -5.84 28.81 -6.12
N GLN A 119 -6.16 28.16 -5.01
CA GLN A 119 -5.42 28.36 -3.76
C GLN A 119 -3.92 28.19 -4.06
N GLY A 120 -3.09 29.17 -3.69
CA GLY A 120 -1.62 29.13 -3.92
C GLY A 120 -1.09 29.88 -5.16
N THR A 121 -1.96 30.47 -5.98
CA THR A 121 -1.56 31.24 -7.20
C THR A 121 -0.62 32.41 -6.89
N LEU A 122 -1.00 33.28 -5.96
CA LEU A 122 -0.21 34.46 -5.58
C LEU A 122 1.17 34.11 -4.98
N PRO A 123 1.25 33.18 -4.00
CA PRO A 123 2.54 32.68 -3.51
C PRO A 123 3.45 32.14 -4.62
N LEU A 124 2.88 31.40 -5.59
CA LEU A 124 3.66 30.91 -6.73
C LEU A 124 4.21 32.07 -7.57
N VAL A 125 3.36 33.03 -7.94
CA VAL A 125 3.77 34.19 -8.75
C VAL A 125 4.84 35.02 -8.03
N ALA A 126 4.64 35.30 -6.73
CA ALA A 126 5.63 36.00 -5.92
C ALA A 126 6.97 35.25 -5.89
N ASN A 127 6.93 33.91 -5.77
CA ASN A 127 8.12 33.08 -5.80
C ASN A 127 8.85 33.14 -7.14
N ILE A 128 8.12 33.05 -8.26
CA ILE A 128 8.69 33.17 -9.61
C ILE A 128 9.41 34.50 -9.75
N LEU A 129 8.73 35.61 -9.43
CA LEU A 129 9.30 36.96 -9.56
C LEU A 129 10.55 37.14 -8.70
N ARG A 130 10.51 36.65 -7.45
CA ARG A 130 11.68 36.66 -6.55
C ARG A 130 12.86 35.91 -7.14
N VAL A 131 12.63 34.70 -7.65
CA VAL A 131 13.68 33.86 -8.23
C VAL A 131 14.27 34.49 -9.50
N LEU A 132 13.45 35.12 -10.35
CA LEU A 132 13.95 35.84 -11.53
C LEU A 132 14.77 37.07 -11.13
N TRP A 133 14.31 37.81 -10.11
CA TRP A 133 15.01 38.96 -9.57
C TRP A 133 16.39 38.58 -9.02
N GLU A 134 16.46 37.52 -8.20
CA GLU A 134 17.71 36.99 -7.63
C GLU A 134 18.68 36.48 -8.71
N ALA A 135 18.17 35.90 -9.80
CA ALA A 135 19.01 35.29 -10.84
C ALA A 135 19.60 36.29 -11.84
N GLY A 136 18.98 37.45 -12.07
CA GLY A 136 19.44 38.38 -13.11
C GLY A 136 18.82 39.77 -13.12
N GLY A 137 17.95 40.10 -12.15
CA GLY A 137 17.22 41.38 -12.14
C GLY A 137 17.99 42.56 -11.54
N ALA A 138 19.04 42.32 -10.77
CA ALA A 138 19.72 43.39 -10.01
C ALA A 138 20.57 44.34 -10.88
N GLU A 139 21.19 43.84 -11.96
CA GLU A 139 22.10 44.64 -12.79
C GLU A 139 21.35 45.43 -13.89
N ASP A 140 20.44 44.78 -14.61
CA ASP A 140 19.76 45.39 -15.77
C ASP A 140 18.36 45.95 -15.44
N ARG A 141 17.79 45.64 -14.26
CA ARG A 141 16.40 45.98 -13.88
C ARG A 141 15.34 45.56 -14.90
N VAL A 142 15.63 44.55 -15.71
CA VAL A 142 14.70 43.96 -16.67
C VAL A 142 14.52 42.48 -16.37
N LEU A 143 13.27 42.05 -16.24
CA LEU A 143 12.89 40.63 -16.18
C LEU A 143 12.35 40.18 -17.54
N THR A 144 13.00 39.20 -18.15
CA THR A 144 12.69 38.74 -19.50
C THR A 144 12.09 37.33 -19.54
N LEU A 145 11.32 37.04 -20.59
CA LEU A 145 10.79 35.70 -20.84
C LEU A 145 11.93 34.68 -21.04
N GLU A 146 13.04 35.11 -21.64
CA GLU A 146 14.20 34.25 -21.86
C GLU A 146 14.85 33.81 -20.54
N GLN A 147 15.02 34.74 -19.59
CA GLN A 147 15.50 34.42 -18.24
C GLN A 147 14.57 33.42 -17.57
N TYR A 148 13.26 33.61 -17.70
CA TYR A 148 12.27 32.70 -17.14
C TYR A 148 12.33 31.29 -17.71
N VAL A 149 12.42 31.15 -19.03
CA VAL A 149 12.56 29.85 -19.69
C VAL A 149 13.88 29.18 -19.29
N ARG A 150 15.00 29.92 -19.28
CA ARG A 150 16.31 29.42 -18.86
C ARG A 150 16.33 28.97 -17.41
N ALA A 151 15.56 29.66 -16.56
CA ALA A 151 15.41 29.34 -15.15
C ALA A 151 14.51 28.11 -14.90
N GLY A 152 13.95 27.49 -15.95
CA GLY A 152 13.09 26.29 -15.88
C GLY A 152 11.62 26.60 -15.66
N GLY A 153 11.19 27.85 -15.89
CA GLY A 153 9.81 28.31 -15.69
C GLY A 153 9.31 28.13 -14.26
N VAL A 154 8.01 27.88 -14.11
CA VAL A 154 7.35 27.56 -12.82
C VAL A 154 8.06 26.43 -12.09
N SER A 155 8.32 25.34 -12.81
CA SER A 155 8.91 24.13 -12.26
C SER A 155 10.31 24.39 -11.68
N GLY A 156 11.15 25.13 -12.40
CA GLY A 156 12.49 25.50 -11.92
C GLY A 156 12.47 26.47 -10.74
N ALA A 157 11.55 27.45 -10.74
CA ALA A 157 11.39 28.37 -9.62
C ALA A 157 10.91 27.67 -8.35
N LEU A 158 9.96 26.74 -8.47
CA LEU A 158 9.49 25.93 -7.34
C LEU A 158 10.56 24.96 -6.83
N SER A 159 11.32 24.31 -7.73
CA SER A 159 12.41 23.41 -7.32
C SER A 159 13.43 24.13 -6.47
N ARG A 160 13.95 25.28 -6.91
CA ARG A 160 14.94 26.07 -6.15
C ARG A 160 14.43 26.45 -4.77
N THR A 161 13.17 26.85 -4.70
CA THR A 161 12.51 27.24 -3.45
C THR A 161 12.31 26.04 -2.52
N ALA A 162 11.92 24.88 -3.05
CA ALA A 162 11.81 23.66 -2.28
C ALA A 162 13.18 23.18 -1.76
N ASP A 163 14.20 23.19 -2.61
CA ASP A 163 15.56 22.82 -2.25
C ASP A 163 16.11 23.75 -1.15
N ALA A 164 15.85 25.06 -1.24
CA ALA A 164 16.25 26.04 -0.21
C ALA A 164 15.53 25.81 1.12
N ALA A 165 14.23 25.48 1.11
CA ALA A 165 13.47 25.19 2.33
C ALA A 165 14.00 23.95 3.05
N LEU A 166 14.51 22.96 2.32
CA LEU A 166 15.07 21.75 2.89
C LEU A 166 16.54 21.86 3.30
N ALA A 167 17.30 22.78 2.70
CA ALA A 167 18.74 22.89 2.92
C ALA A 167 19.13 23.17 4.40
N GLY A 168 18.24 23.83 5.15
CA GLY A 168 18.46 24.13 6.57
C GLY A 168 18.01 23.05 7.55
N LEU A 169 17.40 21.96 7.08
CA LEU A 169 16.81 20.94 7.96
C LEU A 169 17.86 19.94 8.47
N ALA A 170 17.73 19.56 9.73
CA ALA A 170 18.52 18.48 10.30
C ALA A 170 18.19 17.13 9.61
N PRO A 171 19.08 16.12 9.65
CA PRO A 171 18.84 14.85 8.95
C PRO A 171 17.52 14.13 9.32
N HIS A 172 17.09 14.23 10.58
CA HIS A 172 15.82 13.66 11.03
C HIS A 172 14.61 14.45 10.52
N GLN A 173 14.68 15.79 10.53
CA GLN A 173 13.66 16.67 9.95
C GLN A 173 13.54 16.48 8.43
N LEU A 174 14.66 16.26 7.73
CA LEU A 174 14.65 15.97 6.30
C LEU A 174 13.98 14.63 6.00
N ALA A 175 14.21 13.61 6.83
CA ALA A 175 13.53 12.32 6.70
C ALA A 175 12.01 12.45 6.96
N ALA A 176 11.63 13.23 7.98
CA ALA A 176 10.24 13.56 8.28
C ALA A 176 9.56 14.34 7.14
N ALA A 177 10.23 15.36 6.60
CA ALA A 177 9.77 16.13 5.45
C ALA A 177 9.55 15.23 4.22
N LYS A 178 10.50 14.32 3.95
CA LYS A 178 10.35 13.32 2.87
C LYS A 178 9.11 12.47 3.06
N SER A 179 8.87 11.94 4.26
CA SER A 179 7.69 11.14 4.56
C SER A 179 6.40 11.94 4.37
N LEU A 180 6.38 13.19 4.85
CA LEU A 180 5.25 14.10 4.67
C LEU A 180 4.96 14.37 3.19
N PHE A 181 5.96 14.73 2.40
CA PHE A 181 5.79 14.98 0.96
C PHE A 181 5.30 13.74 0.22
N LEU A 182 5.81 12.55 0.53
CA LEU A 182 5.34 11.30 -0.08
C LEU A 182 3.87 11.00 0.30
N GLY A 183 3.46 11.30 1.53
CA GLY A 183 2.07 11.16 1.95
C GLY A 183 1.09 12.13 1.27
N LEU A 184 1.60 13.23 0.73
CA LEU A 184 0.82 14.20 -0.05
C LEU A 184 0.77 13.88 -1.56
N VAL A 185 1.28 12.72 -1.97
CA VAL A 185 1.32 12.27 -3.37
C VAL A 185 0.47 11.04 -3.55
N ARG A 186 -0.26 11.01 -4.66
CA ARG A 186 -1.03 9.84 -5.09
C ARG A 186 -0.72 9.55 -6.55
N ILE A 187 -0.53 8.28 -6.90
CA ILE A 187 -0.38 7.81 -8.29
C ILE A 187 -1.72 7.27 -8.82
N GLU A 188 -2.39 8.04 -9.67
CA GLU A 188 -3.68 7.67 -10.29
C GLU A 188 -3.61 7.76 -11.81
N GLY A 189 -4.30 6.86 -12.53
CA GLY A 189 -4.42 6.93 -14.00
C GLY A 189 -3.09 6.90 -14.79
N GLY A 190 -1.98 6.55 -14.14
CA GLY A 190 -0.63 6.58 -14.72
C GLY A 190 0.17 7.87 -14.46
N GLY A 191 -0.42 8.87 -13.79
CA GLY A 191 0.23 10.13 -13.40
C GLY A 191 0.33 10.32 -11.88
N GLU A 192 1.15 11.27 -11.46
CA GLU A 192 1.18 11.76 -10.07
C GLU A 192 0.17 12.90 -9.89
N THR A 193 -0.66 12.80 -8.86
CA THR A 193 -1.57 13.86 -8.40
C THR A 193 -1.35 14.15 -6.91
N ARG A 194 -1.84 15.30 -6.45
CA ARG A 194 -1.76 15.71 -5.04
C ARG A 194 -2.83 15.00 -4.21
N CYS A 195 -2.51 14.71 -2.96
CA CYS A 195 -3.44 14.18 -1.98
C CYS A 195 -3.44 15.08 -0.75
N SER A 196 -4.62 15.40 -0.23
CA SER A 196 -4.73 16.03 1.09
C SER A 196 -4.57 14.99 2.20
N LEU A 197 -3.89 15.38 3.27
CA LEU A 197 -3.75 14.63 4.51
C LEU A 197 -4.48 15.35 5.64
N GLU A 198 -5.11 14.61 6.55
CA GLU A 198 -5.59 15.22 7.79
C GLU A 198 -4.40 15.74 8.63
N LEU A 199 -4.56 16.85 9.34
CA LEU A 199 -3.49 17.50 10.10
C LEU A 199 -2.81 16.54 11.08
N HIS A 200 -3.57 15.68 11.76
CA HIS A 200 -3.01 14.68 12.66
C HIS A 200 -2.13 13.65 11.94
N GLU A 201 -2.50 13.26 10.72
CA GLU A 201 -1.72 12.35 9.89
C GLU A 201 -0.42 13.01 9.40
N ALA A 202 -0.53 14.27 8.96
CA ALA A 202 0.61 15.09 8.55
C ALA A 202 1.62 15.29 9.71
N LEU A 203 1.13 15.60 10.92
CA LEU A 203 1.98 15.74 12.11
C LEU A 203 2.70 14.44 12.47
N THR A 204 2.01 13.30 12.36
CA THR A 204 2.62 12.00 12.63
C THR A 204 3.69 11.64 11.60
N LEU A 205 3.44 11.93 10.32
CA LEU A 205 4.43 11.79 9.23
C LEU A 205 5.65 12.67 9.43
N ALA A 206 5.43 13.87 9.98
CA ALA A 206 6.46 14.84 10.33
C ALA A 206 7.24 14.47 11.61
N GLY A 207 7.01 13.29 12.21
CA GLY A 207 7.75 12.78 13.37
C GLY A 207 6.99 12.87 14.71
N GLY A 208 5.85 13.56 14.74
CA GLY A 208 5.05 13.82 15.93
C GLY A 208 5.67 14.80 16.92
N GLY A 209 4.84 15.33 17.82
CA GLY A 209 5.26 16.28 18.85
C GLY A 209 5.61 17.68 18.31
N PRO A 210 6.26 18.51 19.13
CA PRO A 210 6.53 19.92 18.79
C PRO A 210 7.40 20.10 17.53
N GLU A 211 8.37 19.22 17.30
CA GLU A 211 9.25 19.30 16.12
C GLU A 211 8.49 19.12 14.79
N ALA A 212 7.39 18.36 14.82
CA ALA A 212 6.52 18.18 13.66
C ALA A 212 5.69 19.43 13.35
N GLU A 213 5.23 20.13 14.39
CA GLU A 213 4.53 21.41 14.28
C GLU A 213 5.47 22.48 13.70
N ASP A 214 6.70 22.55 14.22
CA ASP A 214 7.74 23.45 13.71
C ASP A 214 8.07 23.18 12.23
N LEU A 215 8.17 21.90 11.84
CA LEU A 215 8.40 21.51 10.46
C LEU A 215 7.23 21.91 9.55
N LEU A 216 5.99 21.70 9.99
CA LEU A 216 4.80 22.12 9.24
C LEU A 216 4.73 23.64 9.11
N ALA A 217 5.02 24.38 10.19
CA ALA A 217 5.07 25.84 10.19
C ALA A 217 6.16 26.38 9.23
N HIS A 218 7.31 25.71 9.19
CA HIS A 218 8.39 26.04 8.26
C HIS A 218 7.99 25.82 6.80
N LEU A 219 7.40 24.66 6.49
CA LEU A 219 7.00 24.30 5.13
C LEU A 219 5.72 25.00 4.65
N SER A 220 4.87 25.48 5.56
CA SER A 220 3.67 26.28 5.26
C SER A 220 4.00 27.76 5.03
N GLY A 221 5.24 28.18 5.30
CA GLY A 221 5.70 29.56 5.15
C GLY A 221 5.35 30.47 6.32
N GLN A 222 5.05 29.92 7.51
CA GLN A 222 4.82 30.71 8.72
C GLN A 222 6.14 31.16 9.36
N THR A 223 7.15 30.28 9.39
CA THR A 223 8.48 30.61 9.91
C THR A 223 9.53 30.84 8.83
N SER A 224 9.16 30.60 7.56
CA SER A 224 10.02 30.81 6.40
C SER A 224 9.31 31.63 5.33
N ASN A 225 10.04 32.35 4.48
CA ASN A 225 9.46 33.04 3.33
C ASN A 225 9.10 32.08 2.17
N VAL A 226 9.08 30.77 2.44
CA VAL A 226 8.88 29.71 1.47
C VAL A 226 7.67 28.88 1.84
N ARG A 227 6.64 28.94 0.99
CA ARG A 227 5.43 28.15 1.16
C ARG A 227 5.43 26.98 0.18
N LEU A 228 5.54 25.76 0.72
CA LEU A 228 5.41 24.50 -0.03
C LEU A 228 4.10 23.78 0.30
N LEU A 229 3.51 24.07 1.47
CA LEU A 229 2.27 23.47 1.95
C LEU A 229 1.16 24.52 2.14
N THR A 230 -0.08 24.07 2.00
CA THR A 230 -1.27 24.81 2.39
C THR A 230 -2.04 24.02 3.44
N VAL A 231 -2.66 24.74 4.37
CA VAL A 231 -3.56 24.18 5.38
C VAL A 231 -4.95 24.71 5.07
N ARG A 232 -5.93 23.81 5.01
CA ARG A 232 -7.34 24.14 4.73
C ARG A 232 -8.24 23.47 5.77
N GLN A 233 -9.36 24.09 6.07
CA GLN A 233 -10.38 23.50 6.94
C GLN A 233 -11.58 23.01 6.10
N GLU A 234 -12.07 21.83 6.40
CA GLU A 234 -13.28 21.28 5.81
C GLU A 234 -14.13 20.64 6.92
N GLY A 235 -15.19 21.35 7.32
CA GLY A 235 -16.00 21.00 8.48
C GLY A 235 -15.20 21.08 9.78
N GLU A 236 -15.17 19.97 10.53
CA GLU A 236 -14.41 19.85 11.78
C GLU A 236 -12.96 19.41 11.56
N LEU A 237 -12.57 19.06 10.34
CA LEU A 237 -11.26 18.50 10.02
C LEU A 237 -10.37 19.54 9.35
N THR A 238 -9.09 19.54 9.73
CA THR A 238 -8.05 20.34 9.10
C THR A 238 -7.22 19.45 8.20
N PHE A 239 -6.96 19.91 6.98
CA PHE A 239 -6.21 19.19 5.96
C PHE A 239 -4.96 19.95 5.54
N VAL A 240 -3.87 19.22 5.31
CA VAL A 240 -2.61 19.69 4.74
C VAL A 240 -2.54 19.22 3.29
N ASP A 241 -2.17 20.12 2.37
CA ASP A 241 -2.00 19.84 0.95
C ASP A 241 -0.74 20.54 0.43
N LEU A 242 -0.26 20.15 -0.76
CA LEU A 242 0.79 20.89 -1.46
C LEU A 242 0.25 22.26 -1.89
N VAL A 243 1.10 23.29 -1.83
CA VAL A 243 0.77 24.63 -2.33
C VAL A 243 0.39 24.60 -3.81
N HIS A 244 1.01 23.69 -4.58
CA HIS A 244 0.81 23.57 -6.01
C HIS A 244 1.23 22.20 -6.55
N GLU A 245 0.41 21.62 -7.43
CA GLU A 245 0.73 20.37 -8.15
C GLU A 245 1.99 20.46 -9.04
N ALA A 246 2.39 21.67 -9.43
CA ALA A 246 3.61 21.92 -10.17
C ALA A 246 4.88 21.41 -9.46
N LEU A 247 4.84 21.23 -8.13
CA LEU A 247 5.91 20.61 -7.36
C LEU A 247 6.14 19.15 -7.75
N LEU A 248 5.08 18.39 -8.04
CA LEU A 248 5.18 16.97 -8.38
C LEU A 248 6.04 16.74 -9.62
N GLN A 249 5.85 17.59 -10.63
CA GLN A 249 6.57 17.49 -11.91
C GLN A 249 7.87 18.29 -11.91
N GLY A 250 7.89 19.44 -11.24
CA GLY A 250 8.97 20.41 -11.34
C GLY A 250 10.14 20.18 -10.39
N TRP A 251 9.90 19.52 -9.26
CA TRP A 251 10.91 19.39 -8.22
C TRP A 251 11.67 18.06 -8.36
N ALA A 252 12.94 18.15 -8.74
CA ALA A 252 13.75 16.97 -9.05
C ALA A 252 13.93 16.03 -7.85
N GLN A 253 14.09 16.57 -6.64
CA GLN A 253 14.27 15.76 -5.43
C GLN A 253 12.99 14.98 -5.08
N LEU A 254 11.82 15.61 -5.16
CA LEU A 254 10.54 14.93 -4.94
C LEU A 254 10.26 13.87 -5.99
N ARG A 255 10.52 14.15 -7.28
CA ARG A 255 10.44 13.10 -8.31
C ARG A 255 11.36 11.92 -8.01
N GLY A 256 12.60 12.19 -7.61
CA GLY A 256 13.52 11.13 -7.19
C GLY A 256 12.99 10.31 -6.01
N TRP A 257 12.30 10.94 -5.06
CA TRP A 257 11.64 10.24 -3.95
C TRP A 257 10.44 9.41 -4.42
N ILE A 258 9.58 9.98 -5.27
CA ILE A 258 8.42 9.30 -5.84
C ILE A 258 8.87 8.10 -6.65
N ASP A 259 9.86 8.25 -7.52
CA ASP A 259 10.38 7.16 -8.36
C ASP A 259 10.97 6.03 -7.52
N HIS A 260 11.74 6.38 -6.48
CA HIS A 260 12.32 5.41 -5.55
C HIS A 260 11.25 4.64 -4.77
N HIS A 261 10.13 5.30 -4.44
CA HIS A 261 9.05 4.74 -3.63
C HIS A 261 7.79 4.40 -4.43
N ARG A 262 7.87 4.38 -5.77
CA ARG A 262 6.71 4.30 -6.66
C ARG A 262 5.86 3.07 -6.41
N ARG A 263 6.50 1.92 -6.19
CA ARG A 263 5.83 0.66 -5.86
C ARG A 263 5.05 0.78 -4.54
N GLN A 264 5.64 1.42 -3.55
CA GLN A 264 5.01 1.58 -2.25
C GLN A 264 3.79 2.51 -2.33
N LEU A 265 3.92 3.65 -3.02
CA LEU A 265 2.80 4.57 -3.28
C LEU A 265 1.64 3.89 -4.03
N LEU A 266 1.94 3.04 -5.03
CA LEU A 266 0.91 2.26 -5.73
C LEU A 266 0.20 1.27 -4.80
N LEU A 267 0.92 0.63 -3.87
CA LEU A 267 0.34 -0.28 -2.90
C LEU A 267 -0.53 0.46 -1.87
N GLU A 268 -0.10 1.63 -1.43
CA GLU A 268 -0.88 2.50 -0.55
C GLU A 268 -2.19 2.91 -1.24
N ASN A 269 -2.12 3.34 -2.51
CA ASN A 269 -3.31 3.67 -3.29
C ASN A 269 -4.27 2.48 -3.46
N ALA A 270 -3.73 1.29 -3.72
CA ALA A 270 -4.53 0.08 -3.82
C ALA A 270 -5.18 -0.29 -2.47
N LEU A 271 -4.46 -0.06 -1.37
CA LEU A 271 -4.96 -0.26 -0.01
C LEU A 271 -6.09 0.71 0.31
N ASP A 272 -5.92 2.01 0.01
CA ASP A 272 -6.94 3.06 0.14
C ASP A 272 -8.21 2.70 -0.60
N LEU A 273 -8.08 2.42 -1.90
CA LEU A 273 -9.22 2.12 -2.76
C LEU A 273 -9.94 0.84 -2.34
N SER A 274 -9.20 -0.19 -1.92
CA SER A 274 -9.79 -1.44 -1.44
C SER A 274 -10.49 -1.26 -0.10
N ALA A 275 -9.92 -0.46 0.80
CA ALA A 275 -10.53 -0.15 2.09
C ALA A 275 -11.81 0.67 1.93
N GLN A 276 -11.82 1.65 1.02
CA GLN A 276 -13.02 2.44 0.66
C GLN A 276 -14.13 1.56 0.10
N ARG A 277 -13.83 0.74 -0.93
CA ARG A 277 -14.80 -0.20 -1.51
C ARG A 277 -15.36 -1.18 -0.48
N TRP A 278 -14.52 -1.68 0.41
CA TRP A 278 -14.96 -2.58 1.48
C TRP A 278 -15.91 -1.88 2.46
N ASP A 279 -15.68 -0.60 2.78
CA ASP A 279 -16.58 0.18 3.63
C ASP A 279 -17.93 0.44 2.93
N GLU A 280 -17.90 0.84 1.66
CA GLU A 280 -19.08 1.08 0.82
C GLU A 280 -19.95 -0.17 0.66
N ASP A 281 -19.33 -1.35 0.52
CA ASP A 281 -20.01 -2.64 0.43
C ASP A 281 -20.59 -3.14 1.77
N GLY A 282 -20.48 -2.34 2.83
CA GLY A 282 -20.96 -2.68 4.17
C GLY A 282 -20.07 -3.68 4.89
N ARG A 283 -18.75 -3.63 4.64
CA ARG A 283 -17.71 -4.42 5.32
C ARG A 283 -17.87 -5.94 5.18
N LYS A 284 -18.39 -6.40 4.04
CA LYS A 284 -18.60 -7.82 3.77
C LYS A 284 -17.26 -8.52 3.50
N ASN A 285 -17.13 -9.75 4.00
CA ASN A 285 -15.95 -10.59 3.76
C ASN A 285 -15.73 -10.94 2.28
N ALA A 286 -16.79 -10.94 1.46
CA ALA A 286 -16.72 -11.23 0.03
C ALA A 286 -16.06 -10.10 -0.78
N SER A 287 -16.07 -8.87 -0.25
CA SER A 287 -15.45 -7.69 -0.86
C SER A 287 -13.97 -7.54 -0.48
N LEU A 288 -13.42 -8.45 0.33
CA LEU A 288 -12.01 -8.44 0.69
C LEU A 288 -11.15 -9.00 -0.45
N PRO A 289 -9.99 -8.37 -0.74
CA PRO A 289 -9.04 -8.92 -1.70
C PRO A 289 -8.57 -10.31 -1.27
N SER A 290 -8.37 -11.18 -2.26
CA SER A 290 -8.02 -12.60 -2.08
C SER A 290 -6.79 -12.96 -2.93
N GLY A 291 -6.09 -14.05 -2.58
CA GLY A 291 -4.95 -14.55 -3.35
C GLY A 291 -3.74 -13.61 -3.29
N ASP A 292 -3.09 -13.38 -4.43
CA ASP A 292 -1.85 -12.59 -4.49
C ASP A 292 -2.06 -11.13 -4.06
N ALA A 293 -3.21 -10.53 -4.38
CA ALA A 293 -3.57 -9.17 -3.97
C ALA A 293 -3.67 -9.02 -2.44
N LEU A 294 -4.13 -10.07 -1.73
CA LEU A 294 -4.15 -10.09 -0.27
C LEU A 294 -2.73 -10.07 0.30
N VAL A 295 -1.85 -10.91 -0.24
CA VAL A 295 -0.45 -11.00 0.19
C VAL A 295 0.27 -9.67 -0.05
N GLU A 296 0.05 -9.06 -1.21
CA GLU A 296 0.66 -7.78 -1.57
C GLU A 296 0.23 -6.64 -0.65
N LEU A 297 -1.07 -6.53 -0.35
CA LEU A 297 -1.61 -5.49 0.55
C LEU A 297 -1.23 -5.71 2.02
N LEU A 298 -1.03 -6.96 2.45
CA LEU A 298 -0.51 -7.26 3.80
C LEU A 298 0.96 -6.87 3.96
N HIS A 299 1.75 -6.96 2.90
CA HIS A 299 3.14 -6.53 2.89
C HIS A 299 3.31 -5.02 2.64
N ALA A 300 2.24 -4.30 2.29
CA ALA A 300 2.26 -2.86 2.19
C ALA A 300 2.64 -2.23 3.54
N ARG A 301 3.82 -1.61 3.56
CA ARG A 301 4.24 -0.71 4.63
C ARG A 301 3.88 0.69 4.18
N PRO A 302 2.87 1.37 4.77
CA PRO A 302 2.60 2.74 4.41
C PRO A 302 3.71 3.68 4.90
N HIS A 303 4.00 4.75 4.16
CA HIS A 303 4.97 5.78 4.55
C HIS A 303 4.50 6.62 5.74
N GLY A 304 3.23 6.52 6.13
CA GLY A 304 2.61 7.26 7.23
C GLY A 304 1.72 6.43 8.14
N PRO A 305 1.13 7.08 9.17
CA PRO A 305 0.14 6.42 10.00
C PRO A 305 -1.02 5.99 9.13
N ARG A 306 -1.49 4.77 9.40
CA ARG A 306 -2.65 4.21 8.72
C ARG A 306 -3.89 5.01 9.10
N ARG A 307 -4.67 5.46 8.10
CA ARG A 307 -6.01 5.99 8.36
C ARG A 307 -6.79 4.96 9.18
N ARG A 308 -7.71 5.37 10.05
CA ARG A 308 -8.47 4.44 10.90
C ARG A 308 -9.16 3.32 10.10
N LEU A 309 -9.60 3.65 8.88
CA LEU A 309 -10.19 2.69 7.94
C LEU A 309 -9.19 1.62 7.51
N HIS A 310 -7.93 1.98 7.23
CA HIS A 310 -6.86 1.02 6.91
C HIS A 310 -6.53 0.08 8.04
N GLN A 311 -6.50 0.58 9.28
CA GLN A 311 -6.22 -0.29 10.43
C GLN A 311 -7.28 -1.37 10.55
N THR A 312 -8.56 -0.99 10.43
CA THR A 312 -9.69 -1.91 10.50
C THR A 312 -9.68 -2.90 9.32
N PHE A 313 -9.41 -2.41 8.12
CA PHE A 313 -9.31 -3.21 6.90
C PHE A 313 -8.16 -4.22 6.98
N GLN A 314 -6.97 -3.79 7.39
CA GLN A 314 -5.82 -4.70 7.53
C GLN A 314 -6.02 -5.74 8.63
N GLN A 315 -6.61 -5.38 9.77
CA GLN A 315 -6.98 -6.36 10.79
C GLN A 315 -7.96 -7.42 10.24
N THR A 316 -8.85 -7.04 9.32
CA THR A 316 -9.75 -7.99 8.65
C THR A 316 -9.03 -8.85 7.61
N LEU A 317 -8.09 -8.29 6.85
CA LEU A 317 -7.21 -9.05 5.95
C LEU A 317 -6.38 -10.11 6.70
N GLU A 318 -5.74 -9.71 7.80
CA GLU A 318 -4.96 -10.63 8.65
C GLU A 318 -5.83 -11.76 9.23
N ARG A 319 -7.07 -11.45 9.64
CA ARG A 319 -8.02 -12.46 10.11
C ARG A 319 -8.39 -13.44 9.00
N GLN A 320 -8.63 -12.96 7.78
CA GLN A 320 -8.93 -13.82 6.64
C GLN A 320 -7.76 -14.75 6.28
N GLN A 321 -6.53 -14.23 6.24
CA GLN A 321 -5.35 -15.07 5.97
C GLN A 321 -5.24 -16.20 7.00
N ARG A 322 -5.38 -15.90 8.30
CA ARG A 322 -5.34 -16.91 9.36
C ARG A 322 -6.44 -17.97 9.22
N VAL A 323 -7.62 -17.58 8.75
CA VAL A 323 -8.73 -18.54 8.50
C VAL A 323 -8.42 -19.40 7.27
N GLY A 324 -7.91 -18.81 6.19
CA GLY A 324 -7.49 -19.53 4.98
C GLY A 324 -6.38 -20.55 5.24
N GLU A 325 -5.36 -20.19 6.01
CA GLU A 325 -4.27 -21.10 6.40
C GLU A 325 -4.77 -22.29 7.25
N ARG A 326 -5.71 -22.04 8.18
CA ARG A 326 -6.36 -23.10 8.97
C ARG A 326 -7.19 -24.05 8.10
N GLN A 327 -7.84 -23.55 7.06
CA GLN A 327 -8.61 -24.40 6.14
C GLN A 327 -7.69 -25.18 5.19
N ALA A 328 -6.61 -24.56 4.71
CA ALA A 328 -5.62 -25.22 3.85
C ALA A 328 -4.87 -26.34 4.61
N THR A 329 -4.48 -26.10 5.86
CA THR A 329 -3.87 -27.13 6.72
C THR A 329 -4.83 -28.28 7.01
N ARG A 330 -6.10 -28.01 7.33
CA ARG A 330 -7.12 -29.06 7.50
C ARG A 330 -7.34 -29.87 6.22
N ARG A 331 -7.38 -29.22 5.05
CA ARG A 331 -7.48 -29.92 3.76
C ARG A 331 -6.26 -30.80 3.52
N ARG A 332 -5.04 -30.29 3.71
CA ARG A 332 -3.80 -31.08 3.57
C ARG A 332 -3.77 -32.26 4.55
N MET A 333 -4.16 -32.06 5.81
CA MET A 333 -4.25 -33.15 6.79
C MET A 333 -5.31 -34.19 6.41
N ALA A 334 -6.45 -33.77 5.86
CA ALA A 334 -7.46 -34.70 5.34
C ALA A 334 -6.95 -35.50 4.11
N TRP A 335 -6.21 -34.85 3.20
CA TRP A 335 -5.52 -35.52 2.09
C TRP A 335 -4.49 -36.55 2.58
N PHE A 336 -3.64 -36.18 3.55
CA PHE A 336 -2.66 -37.09 4.15
C PHE A 336 -3.32 -38.24 4.92
N ALA A 337 -4.42 -37.98 5.65
CA ALA A 337 -5.19 -39.03 6.32
C ALA A 337 -5.80 -40.01 5.31
N GLY A 338 -6.33 -39.51 4.18
CA GLY A 338 -6.83 -40.34 3.09
C GLY A 338 -5.75 -41.20 2.44
N LEU A 339 -4.56 -40.64 2.18
CA LEU A 339 -3.39 -41.36 1.65
C LEU A 339 -2.91 -42.46 2.62
N SER A 340 -2.86 -42.18 3.91
CA SER A 340 -2.50 -43.17 4.94
C SER A 340 -3.51 -44.33 4.99
N LEU A 341 -4.81 -44.02 4.92
CA LEU A 341 -5.86 -45.05 4.87
C LEU A 341 -5.75 -45.91 3.61
N PHE A 342 -5.49 -45.31 2.45
CA PHE A 342 -5.28 -46.02 1.20
C PHE A 342 -4.05 -46.95 1.24
N SER A 343 -2.95 -46.50 1.85
CA SER A 343 -1.76 -47.32 2.06
C SER A 343 -2.04 -48.54 2.95
N LEU A 344 -2.75 -48.34 4.07
CA LEU A 344 -3.13 -49.44 4.97
C LEU A 344 -4.01 -50.49 4.28
N VAL A 345 -4.99 -50.06 3.49
CA VAL A 345 -5.83 -50.96 2.69
C VAL A 345 -4.97 -51.73 1.68
N SER A 346 -4.07 -51.04 0.97
CA SER A 346 -3.18 -51.67 -0.01
C SER A 346 -2.27 -52.73 0.62
N ILE A 347 -1.70 -52.45 1.79
CA ILE A 347 -0.86 -53.40 2.55
C ILE A 347 -1.69 -54.61 3.02
N ALA A 348 -2.90 -54.39 3.55
CA ALA A 348 -3.79 -55.48 3.96
C ALA A 348 -4.17 -56.37 2.77
N THR A 349 -4.43 -55.76 1.61
CA THR A 349 -4.76 -56.50 0.37
C THR A 349 -3.55 -57.31 -0.11
N ALA A 350 -2.34 -56.74 -0.06
CA ALA A 350 -1.11 -57.43 -0.45
C ALA A 350 -0.76 -58.59 0.50
N LEU A 351 -0.98 -58.43 1.81
CA LEU A 351 -0.80 -59.49 2.80
C LEU A 351 -1.81 -60.62 2.59
N GLY A 352 -3.08 -60.30 2.33
CA GLY A 352 -4.11 -61.29 1.98
C GLY A 352 -3.74 -62.09 0.72
N PHE A 353 -3.26 -61.40 -0.31
CA PHE A 353 -2.84 -62.05 -1.56
C PHE A 353 -1.60 -62.96 -1.37
N ARG A 354 -0.65 -62.55 -0.52
CA ARG A 354 0.50 -63.39 -0.14
C ARG A 354 0.08 -64.66 0.60
N ALA A 355 -0.81 -64.54 1.59
CA ALA A 355 -1.32 -65.69 2.32
C ALA A 355 -2.01 -66.71 1.39
N GLN A 356 -2.75 -66.20 0.39
CA GLN A 356 -3.41 -67.05 -0.61
C GLN A 356 -2.41 -67.77 -1.54
N LEU A 357 -1.29 -67.12 -1.90
CA LEU A 357 -0.20 -67.75 -2.65
C LEU A 357 0.54 -68.81 -1.84
N ASP A 358 0.77 -68.57 -0.55
CA ASP A 358 1.39 -69.54 0.36
C ASP A 358 0.51 -70.79 0.53
N GLU A 359 -0.81 -70.61 0.62
CA GLU A 359 -1.77 -71.71 0.68
C GLU A 359 -1.76 -72.56 -0.60
N LEU A 360 -1.74 -71.91 -1.77
CA LEU A 360 -1.57 -72.60 -3.06
C LEU A 360 -0.22 -73.33 -3.14
N GLY A 361 0.85 -72.75 -2.62
CA GLY A 361 2.17 -73.38 -2.55
C GLY A 361 2.18 -74.64 -1.69
N ARG A 362 1.49 -74.62 -0.54
CA ARG A 362 1.36 -75.79 0.35
C ARG A 362 0.57 -76.91 -0.30
N VAL A 363 -0.55 -76.60 -0.94
CA VAL A 363 -1.36 -77.58 -1.68
C VAL A 363 -0.54 -78.22 -2.80
N ASN A 364 0.24 -77.42 -3.53
CA ASN A 364 1.06 -77.94 -4.62
C ASN A 364 2.22 -78.82 -4.12
N ALA A 365 2.84 -78.45 -2.99
CA ALA A 365 3.86 -79.29 -2.34
C ALA A 365 3.29 -80.64 -1.89
N GLU A 366 2.08 -80.65 -1.32
CA GLU A 366 1.39 -81.88 -0.91
C GLU A 366 1.04 -82.77 -2.13
N LEU A 367 0.64 -82.16 -3.24
CA LEU A 367 0.41 -82.87 -4.50
C LEU A 367 1.70 -83.48 -5.04
N VAL A 368 2.83 -82.76 -5.04
CA VAL A 368 4.13 -83.28 -5.48
C VAL A 368 4.56 -84.48 -4.62
N THR A 369 4.39 -84.41 -3.30
CA THR A 369 4.69 -85.56 -2.44
C THR A 369 3.81 -86.77 -2.75
N LYS A 370 2.50 -86.58 -2.98
CA LYS A 370 1.60 -87.67 -3.38
C LYS A 370 1.97 -88.27 -4.74
N TYR A 371 2.38 -87.44 -5.70
CA TYR A 371 2.85 -87.93 -7.00
C TYR A 371 4.12 -88.76 -6.85
N SER A 372 5.08 -88.32 -6.03
CA SER A 372 6.32 -89.08 -5.79
C SER A 372 6.05 -90.42 -5.08
N GLU A 373 5.12 -90.48 -4.13
CA GLU A 373 4.72 -91.73 -3.48
C GLU A 373 4.07 -92.71 -4.48
N LEU A 374 3.26 -92.21 -5.40
CA LEU A 374 2.66 -93.03 -6.45
C LEU A 374 3.72 -93.58 -7.41
N GLU A 375 4.69 -92.76 -7.81
CA GLU A 375 5.79 -93.18 -8.67
C GLU A 375 6.66 -94.25 -8.00
N THR A 376 6.93 -94.12 -6.69
CA THR A 376 7.64 -95.17 -5.94
C THR A 376 6.85 -96.48 -5.87
N LYS A 377 5.53 -96.41 -5.69
CA LYS A 377 4.68 -97.62 -5.69
C LYS A 377 4.63 -98.30 -7.05
N ASP A 378 4.62 -97.52 -8.12
CA ASP A 378 4.62 -98.06 -9.48
C ASP A 378 5.94 -98.82 -9.77
N SER A 379 7.08 -98.26 -9.33
CA SER A 379 8.38 -98.93 -9.41
C SER A 379 8.48 -100.21 -8.57
N GLU A 380 7.85 -100.24 -7.39
CA GLU A 380 7.75 -101.45 -6.55
C GLU A 380 6.89 -102.54 -7.19
N LEU A 381 5.84 -102.16 -7.93
CA LEU A 381 5.02 -103.11 -8.67
C LEU A 381 5.78 -103.69 -9.87
N GLU A 382 6.51 -102.85 -10.62
CA GLU A 382 7.30 -103.29 -11.76
C GLU A 382 8.44 -104.25 -11.36
N THR A 383 9.04 -104.04 -10.18
CA THR A 383 10.06 -104.95 -9.63
C THR A 383 9.48 -106.26 -9.14
N LYS A 384 8.28 -106.26 -8.55
CA LYS A 384 7.55 -107.49 -8.20
C LYS A 384 7.15 -108.30 -9.43
N ASP A 385 6.75 -107.64 -10.51
CA ASP A 385 6.41 -108.31 -11.76
C ASP A 385 7.64 -109.00 -12.38
N LYS A 386 8.79 -108.32 -12.42
CA LYS A 386 10.06 -108.93 -12.85
C LYS A 386 10.48 -110.12 -11.98
N GLN A 387 10.24 -110.06 -10.67
CA GLN A 387 10.50 -111.19 -9.78
C GLN A 387 9.60 -112.38 -10.11
N LEU A 388 8.30 -112.17 -10.33
CA LEU A 388 7.34 -113.22 -10.70
C LEU A 388 7.70 -113.90 -12.03
N ASP A 389 8.15 -113.14 -13.03
CA ASP A 389 8.63 -113.70 -14.30
C ASP A 389 9.87 -114.60 -14.10
N THR A 390 10.77 -114.20 -13.20
CA THR A 390 11.99 -114.97 -12.90
C THR A 390 11.66 -116.29 -12.20
N THR A 391 10.76 -116.28 -11.20
CA THR A 391 10.31 -117.51 -10.53
C THR A 391 9.56 -118.44 -11.47
N SER A 392 8.77 -117.87 -12.39
CA SER A 392 8.06 -118.65 -13.43
C SER A 392 9.06 -119.36 -14.34
N SER A 393 10.13 -118.67 -14.77
CA SER A 393 11.21 -119.28 -15.56
C SER A 393 11.96 -120.39 -14.82
N GLU A 394 12.19 -120.26 -13.52
CA GLU A 394 12.83 -121.30 -12.70
C GLU A 394 11.95 -122.55 -12.52
N LEU A 395 10.63 -122.36 -12.40
CA LEU A 395 9.65 -123.46 -12.34
C LEU A 395 9.58 -124.24 -13.66
N VAL A 396 9.70 -123.55 -14.80
CA VAL A 396 9.79 -124.21 -16.12
C VAL A 396 11.07 -125.04 -16.23
N GLN A 397 12.22 -124.52 -15.79
CA GLN A 397 13.48 -125.28 -15.79
C GLN A 397 13.45 -126.50 -14.86
N THR A 398 12.81 -126.41 -13.69
CA THR A 398 12.69 -127.55 -12.77
C THR A 398 11.72 -128.62 -13.28
N SER A 399 10.62 -128.19 -13.92
CA SER A 399 9.72 -129.09 -14.66
C SER A 399 10.47 -129.88 -15.76
N GLU A 400 11.34 -129.20 -16.50
CA GLU A 400 12.12 -129.82 -17.59
C GLU A 400 13.16 -130.82 -17.06
N LYS A 401 13.84 -130.50 -15.94
CA LYS A 401 14.76 -131.42 -15.26
C LYS A 401 14.06 -132.65 -14.70
N LEU A 402 12.86 -132.51 -14.15
CA LEU A 402 12.04 -133.65 -13.69
C LEU A 402 11.62 -134.56 -14.85
N ARG A 403 11.39 -134.01 -16.05
CA ARG A 403 11.07 -134.77 -17.26
C ARG A 403 12.24 -135.64 -17.72
N ILE A 404 13.47 -135.12 -17.63
CA ILE A 404 14.71 -135.84 -17.99
C ILE A 404 14.99 -136.99 -16.99
N VAL A 405 14.79 -136.77 -15.69
CA VAL A 405 14.97 -137.81 -14.66
C VAL A 405 13.95 -138.94 -14.82
N ASN A 406 12.71 -138.63 -15.19
CA ASN A 406 11.67 -139.64 -15.38
C ASN A 406 11.91 -140.51 -16.64
N GLN A 407 12.61 -139.98 -17.66
CA GLN A 407 13.00 -140.75 -18.84
C GLN A 407 14.11 -141.78 -18.55
N LEU A 408 15.01 -141.51 -17.59
CA LEU A 408 16.13 -142.38 -17.24
C LEU A 408 15.77 -143.55 -16.31
N LEU A 409 14.56 -143.58 -15.75
CA LEU A 409 14.07 -144.67 -14.88
C LEU A 409 13.30 -145.77 -15.64
N SER A 410 13.31 -145.77 -16.98
CA SER A 410 12.48 -146.65 -17.83
C SER A 410 13.23 -147.66 -18.72
N THR A 411 14.52 -147.89 -18.50
CA THR A 411 15.34 -148.95 -19.14
C THR A 411 16.41 -149.42 -18.18
#